data_AF-A0A5K1GWC6-F1
#
_entry.id   AF-A0A5K1GWC6-F1
#
_cell.length_a   1.000
_cell.length_b   1.000
_cell.length_c   1.000
_cell.angle_alpha   90.00
_cell.angle_beta   90.00
_cell.angle_gamma   90.00
#
_symmetry.space_group_name_H-M   'P 1'
#
loop_
_entity.id
_entity.type
_entity.pdbx_description
1 polymer ?
#
loop_
_entity_poly.entity_id
_entity_poly.type
_entity_poly.pdbx_seq_one_letter_code
_entity_poly.pdbx_strand_id
1 'polypeptide(L)' 'YVFEERYDVVKFIKIVQEHGLYVTLRIGPFIEAEWNFG' A
#
# COMPACT_ATOMS: atom_id res chain seq x y z
N TYR A 1 12.88 4.38 6.75
CA TYR A 1 11.74 3.77 6.05
C TYR A 1 12.24 3.09 4.80
N VAL A 2 11.71 1.92 4.44
CA VAL A 2 12.08 1.20 3.21
C VAL A 2 10.86 1.19 2.29
N PHE A 3 10.96 1.81 1.13
CA PHE A 3 9.89 1.95 0.11
C PHE A 3 10.43 1.52 -1.26
N GLU A 4 10.93 0.30 -1.34
CA GLU A 4 11.58 -0.26 -2.53
C GLU A 4 10.97 -1.63 -2.87
N GLU A 5 11.22 -2.10 -4.08
CA GLU A 5 10.73 -3.39 -4.60
C GLU A 5 9.21 -3.57 -4.38
N ARG A 6 8.81 -4.55 -3.56
CA ARG A 6 7.41 -4.86 -3.26
C ARG A 6 6.78 -3.93 -2.21
N TYR A 7 7.57 -3.09 -1.55
CA TYR A 7 7.11 -2.15 -0.51
C TYR A 7 6.91 -0.72 -1.04
N ASP A 8 7.10 -0.50 -2.35
CA ASP A 8 6.88 0.80 -2.99
C ASP A 8 5.38 1.07 -3.20
N VAL A 9 4.76 1.69 -2.19
CA VAL A 9 3.34 2.07 -2.22
C VAL A 9 3.04 3.14 -3.28
N VAL A 10 4.01 4.01 -3.60
CA VAL A 10 3.83 5.10 -4.57
C VAL A 10 3.69 4.51 -5.97
N LYS A 11 4.57 3.57 -6.34
CA LYS A 11 4.48 2.84 -7.60
C LYS A 11 3.16 2.08 -7.71
N PHE A 12 2.72 1.40 -6.66
CA PHE A 12 1.43 0.71 -6.66
C PHE A 12 0.25 1.66 -6.95
N ILE A 13 0.18 2.81 -6.25
CA ILE A 13 -0.90 3.79 -6.47
C ILE A 13 -0.89 4.34 -7.91
N LYS A 14 0.29 4.59 -8.49
CA LYS A 14 0.41 5.01 -9.90
C LYS A 14 -0.16 3.97 -10.87
N ILE A 15 0.11 2.69 -10.65
CA ILE A 15 -0.45 1.61 -11.48
C ILE A 15 -1.99 1.58 -11.35
N VAL A 16 -2.54 1.77 -10.15
CA VAL A 16 -4.00 1.85 -9.95
C VAL A 16 -4.59 3.03 -10.74
N GLN A 17 -3.92 4.19 -10.73
CA GLN A 17 -4.30 5.36 -11.51
C GLN A 17 -4.26 5.09 -13.02
N GLU A 18 -3.21 4.42 -13.53
CA GLU A 18 -3.08 4.05 -14.96
C GLU A 18 -4.25 3.18 -15.45
N HIS A 19 -4.84 2.37 -14.56
CA HIS A 19 -6.01 1.55 -14.86
C HIS A 19 -7.35 2.26 -14.62
N GLY A 20 -7.35 3.56 -14.26
CA GLY A 20 -8.56 4.34 -14.01
C GLY A 20 -9.33 3.92 -12.77
N LEU A 21 -8.67 3.28 -11.80
CA LEU A 21 -9.26 2.79 -10.55
C LEU A 21 -9.01 3.76 -9.39
N TYR A 22 -9.76 3.57 -8.29
CA TYR A 22 -9.60 4.34 -7.06
C TYR A 22 -8.95 3.49 -5.94
N VAL A 23 -8.23 4.15 -5.04
CA VAL A 23 -7.59 3.52 -3.86
C VAL A 23 -8.30 3.95 -2.58
N THR A 24 -8.67 2.98 -1.73
CA THR A 24 -8.97 3.24 -0.32
C THR A 24 -7.72 2.92 0.51
N LEU A 25 -6.98 3.94 0.94
CA LEU A 25 -5.73 3.77 1.67
C LEU A 25 -5.98 3.72 3.18
N ARG A 26 -5.74 2.56 3.80
CA ARG A 26 -5.86 2.36 5.26
C ARG A 26 -4.46 2.42 5.89
N ILE A 27 -4.11 3.57 6.46
CA ILE A 27 -2.71 3.90 6.82
C ILE A 27 -2.24 3.26 8.14
N GLY A 28 -3.14 2.72 8.97
CA GLY A 28 -2.75 2.27 10.32
C GLY A 28 -2.39 3.46 11.23
N PRO A 29 -1.80 3.22 12.41
CA PRO A 29 -0.48 2.57 12.55
C PRO A 29 -0.49 1.08 12.93
N PHE A 30 -1.65 0.53 13.27
CA PHE A 30 -1.93 -0.89 13.45
C PHE A 30 -2.98 -1.29 12.43
N ILE A 31 -2.75 -2.37 11.66
CA ILE A 31 -3.63 -2.73 10.53
C ILE A 31 -4.21 -4.15 10.64
N GLU A 32 -3.75 -4.91 11.63
CA GLU A 32 -4.00 -6.34 11.86
C GLU A 32 -3.59 -7.15 10.62
N ALA A 33 -4.50 -7.33 9.66
CA ALA A 33 -4.24 -7.94 8.35
C ALA A 33 -3.52 -9.30 8.41
N GLU A 34 -3.65 -9.99 9.56
CA GLU A 34 -2.95 -11.23 9.87
C GLU A 34 -1.44 -11.17 9.60
N TRP A 35 -0.85 -9.98 9.75
CA TRP A 35 0.56 -9.71 9.53
C TRP A 35 1.36 -9.77 10.84
N ASN A 36 2.68 -9.85 10.75
CA ASN A 36 3.52 -10.06 11.92
C ASN A 36 3.44 -8.86 12.88
N PHE A 37 3.01 -9.11 14.13
CA PHE A 37 2.63 -8.10 15.13
C PHE A 37 1.45 -7.19 14.72
N GLY A 38 0.61 -7.70 13.81
CA GLY A 38 -0.60 -7.10 13.26
C GLY A 38 -0.35 -6.01 12.22
#